data_AF-A0A443I568-F1
#
_entry.id   AF-A0A443I568-F1
#
_cell.length_a   1.000
_cell.length_b   1.000
_cell.length_c   1.000
_cell.angle_alpha   90.00
_cell.angle_beta   90.00
_cell.angle_gamma   90.00
#
_symmetry.space_group_name_H-M   'P 1'
#
loop_
_entity.id
_entity.type
_entity.pdbx_description
1 polymer ?
#
loop_
_entity_poly.entity_id
_entity_poly.type
_entity_poly.pdbx_seq_one_letter_code
_entity_poly.pdbx_strand_id
1 'polypeptide(L)'
;MTTTPPSPSPPRPGSSASSAATMTTTTTGAHHSQSQTSSPVSGPVQKPSPPPVDILPIPAAQTYAHVHPALLLALYALRFPSMMADPVSEMITQVPLLAVAQVVYVVTCLPAKGTIVTSTVTAAGEGGVEGTERRAVSGTHGPAGTGVVKSGKVGYRRKHHGHGKGDGIGSRLTAALLSLTLTFLLGTPVLAILLVLFGGPLTTHSPHTILCAMHMSLLSSTALIYVYGVDGAVWKEVYAFARPADAVWGGALGTGVGAWLGAIPIPLDWDRPWQAYPITILTGAYIGFAVGSLISRTPLLYGKRLSFTAPEEEQHEKSN
;
A
#
# COMPACT_ATOMS: atom_id res chain seq x y z
N MET A 1 -46.84 49.79 -18.34
CA MET A 1 -46.87 49.96 -16.87
C MET A 1 -46.14 48.74 -16.29
N THR A 2 -44.79 48.61 -16.29
CA THR A 2 -43.74 49.25 -15.45
C THR A 2 -44.07 49.21 -13.95
N THR A 3 -43.26 48.77 -12.97
CA THR A 3 -41.81 48.49 -12.78
C THR A 3 -41.60 47.98 -11.33
N THR A 4 -40.56 47.16 -11.05
CA THR A 4 -39.93 46.92 -9.71
C THR A 4 -38.94 48.04 -9.34
N PRO A 5 -38.20 48.04 -8.18
CA PRO A 5 -38.43 47.84 -6.73
C PRO A 5 -37.97 49.11 -5.92
N PRO A 6 -37.65 49.14 -4.58
CA PRO A 6 -36.32 48.73 -4.03
C PRO A 6 -36.24 48.34 -2.50
N SER A 7 -35.02 48.05 -2.00
CA SER A 7 -34.59 47.88 -0.58
C SER A 7 -33.84 49.14 -0.07
N PRO A 8 -33.68 49.36 1.26
CA PRO A 8 -32.36 49.68 1.83
C PRO A 8 -32.08 49.16 3.28
N SER A 9 -30.83 49.40 3.76
CA SER A 9 -30.09 48.80 4.90
C SER A 9 -29.91 49.74 6.15
N PRO A 10 -28.87 49.59 7.05
CA PRO A 10 -28.89 49.31 8.52
C PRO A 10 -28.58 50.52 9.47
N PRO A 11 -28.45 50.43 10.83
CA PRO A 11 -27.14 50.14 11.51
C PRO A 11 -27.15 49.53 12.96
N ARG A 12 -26.09 48.72 13.26
CA ARG A 12 -25.06 48.67 14.36
C ARG A 12 -25.24 49.29 15.81
N PRO A 13 -24.27 49.13 16.77
CA PRO A 13 -24.41 48.42 18.07
C PRO A 13 -24.17 49.28 19.36
N GLY A 14 -24.30 48.69 20.56
CA GLY A 14 -23.75 49.23 21.84
C GLY A 14 -23.34 48.06 22.76
N SER A 15 -22.08 47.93 23.24
CA SER A 15 -21.39 48.68 24.32
C SER A 15 -22.08 48.51 25.68
N SER A 16 -21.46 48.27 26.84
CA SER A 16 -20.07 48.11 27.30
C SER A 16 -20.12 48.05 28.85
N ALA A 17 -19.02 47.61 29.49
CA ALA A 17 -18.63 47.82 30.90
C ALA A 17 -19.39 46.97 31.96
N SER A 18 -18.76 46.10 32.74
CA SER A 18 -17.55 46.17 33.60
C SER A 18 -17.73 47.03 34.85
N SER A 19 -17.69 46.36 36.01
CA SER A 19 -17.28 46.79 37.37
C SER A 19 -17.99 45.87 38.38
N ALA A 20 -17.51 45.49 39.56
CA ALA A 20 -16.25 45.50 40.29
C ALA A 20 -16.63 45.03 41.72
N ALA A 21 -15.63 44.78 42.58
CA ALA A 21 -15.68 44.67 44.04
C ALA A 21 -15.93 43.27 44.65
N THR A 22 -15.33 42.86 45.78
CA THR A 22 -14.00 43.02 46.43
C THR A 22 -14.16 42.38 47.82
N MET A 23 -13.28 41.44 48.16
CA MET A 23 -12.81 41.01 49.51
C MET A 23 -13.84 40.39 50.50
N THR A 24 -13.49 39.52 51.47
CA THR A 24 -12.33 39.53 52.39
C THR A 24 -12.23 38.21 53.20
N THR A 25 -11.00 37.88 53.67
CA THR A 25 -10.62 37.21 54.97
C THR A 25 -11.00 35.73 55.23
N THR A 26 -10.22 34.81 55.84
CA THR A 26 -8.96 34.84 56.63
C THR A 26 -8.51 33.38 56.98
N THR A 27 -7.19 33.10 56.89
CA THR A 27 -6.30 32.23 57.74
C THR A 27 -6.72 30.77 58.07
N THR A 28 -5.91 29.71 57.91
CA THR A 28 -4.67 29.35 58.65
C THR A 28 -4.09 28.01 58.14
N GLY A 29 -2.76 27.80 58.22
CA GLY A 29 -2.17 26.49 58.59
C GLY A 29 -1.51 25.65 57.49
N ALA A 30 -0.20 25.43 57.62
CA ALA A 30 0.68 24.62 56.76
C ALA A 30 0.49 23.10 56.90
N HIS A 31 0.74 22.32 55.82
CA HIS A 31 1.65 21.15 55.77
C HIS A 31 1.49 20.32 54.46
N HIS A 32 2.63 19.92 53.90
CA HIS A 32 2.91 18.77 53.02
C HIS A 32 2.36 18.65 51.57
N SER A 33 3.29 18.84 50.63
CA SER A 33 3.67 17.95 49.51
C SER A 33 2.61 17.08 48.83
N GLN A 34 2.30 17.39 47.57
CA GLN A 34 2.34 16.42 46.46
C GLN A 34 2.32 17.16 45.11
N SER A 35 3.46 17.15 44.43
CA SER A 35 3.59 17.48 43.01
C SER A 35 2.94 16.36 42.20
N GLN A 36 1.70 16.59 41.73
CA GLN A 36 1.13 15.77 40.67
C GLN A 36 1.84 16.12 39.37
N THR A 37 2.81 15.28 39.02
CA THR A 37 3.36 15.19 37.68
C THR A 37 2.28 14.56 36.80
N SER A 38 1.78 15.33 35.83
CA SER A 38 0.89 14.84 34.80
C SER A 38 1.66 13.85 33.92
N SER A 39 1.27 12.59 33.96
CA SER A 39 1.73 11.57 33.03
C SER A 39 1.43 12.01 31.58
N PRO A 40 2.36 11.90 30.63
CA PRO A 40 2.04 12.18 29.25
C PRO A 40 1.04 11.14 28.74
N VAL A 41 -0.01 11.62 28.10
CA VAL A 41 -1.02 10.81 27.41
C VAL A 41 -0.30 10.01 26.31
N SER A 42 -0.07 8.72 26.58
CA SER A 42 0.38 7.77 25.58
C SER A 42 -0.66 7.69 24.48
N GLY A 43 -0.39 8.31 23.33
CA GLY A 43 -1.12 8.07 22.10
C GLY A 43 -1.11 6.56 21.76
N PRO A 44 -2.08 6.07 20.99
CA PRO A 44 -2.19 4.65 20.69
C PRO A 44 -0.91 4.15 20.03
N VAL A 45 -0.25 3.18 20.68
CA VAL A 45 0.96 2.50 20.19
C VAL A 45 0.66 1.93 18.81
N GLN A 46 1.19 2.59 17.78
CA GLN A 46 1.06 2.18 16.39
C GLN A 46 1.75 0.81 16.25
N LYS A 47 0.98 -0.22 15.91
CA LYS A 47 1.55 -1.55 15.63
C LYS A 47 2.68 -1.39 14.60
N PRO A 48 3.86 -1.99 14.81
CA PRO A 48 4.96 -1.88 13.87
C PRO A 48 4.50 -2.37 12.51
N SER A 49 4.67 -1.52 11.50
CA SER A 49 4.21 -1.78 10.14
C SER A 49 4.89 -3.02 9.56
N PRO A 50 4.18 -3.83 8.75
CA PRO A 50 4.70 -5.09 8.26
C PRO A 50 5.96 -4.91 7.40
N PRO A 51 6.87 -5.89 7.36
CA PRO A 51 8.07 -5.86 6.53
C PRO A 51 7.75 -5.71 5.03
N PRO A 52 8.75 -5.38 4.19
CA PRO A 52 8.59 -5.43 2.73
C PRO A 52 8.18 -6.84 2.27
N VAL A 53 7.49 -6.91 1.14
CA VAL A 53 7.04 -8.19 0.57
C VAL A 53 8.19 -8.83 -0.19
N ASP A 54 8.70 -9.93 0.36
CA ASP A 54 9.70 -10.75 -0.30
C ASP A 54 9.04 -11.60 -1.42
N ILE A 55 9.74 -11.70 -2.54
CA ILE A 55 9.39 -12.62 -3.62
C ILE A 55 9.73 -14.04 -3.17
N LEU A 56 8.91 -15.01 -3.56
CA LEU A 56 9.12 -16.41 -3.20
C LEU A 56 10.55 -16.87 -3.56
N PRO A 57 11.27 -17.58 -2.67
CA PRO A 57 12.68 -17.93 -2.84
C PRO A 57 12.89 -19.13 -3.77
N ILE A 58 12.16 -19.16 -4.90
CA ILE A 58 12.25 -20.19 -5.92
C ILE A 58 12.84 -19.53 -7.18
N PRO A 59 13.83 -20.13 -7.86
CA PRO A 59 14.49 -19.53 -9.02
C PRO A 59 13.49 -19.06 -10.09
N ALA A 60 12.48 -19.88 -10.39
CA ALA A 60 11.42 -19.53 -11.35
C ALA A 60 10.64 -18.27 -10.96
N ALA A 61 10.32 -18.08 -9.67
CA ALA A 61 9.60 -16.91 -9.17
C ALA A 61 10.47 -15.65 -9.24
N GLN A 62 11.77 -15.76 -8.96
CA GLN A 62 12.70 -14.64 -9.04
C GLN A 62 12.91 -14.19 -10.49
N THR A 63 13.11 -15.13 -11.42
CA THR A 63 13.22 -14.83 -12.86
C THR A 63 11.93 -14.22 -13.38
N TYR A 64 10.77 -14.85 -13.12
CA TYR A 64 9.49 -14.37 -13.63
C TYR A 64 9.16 -12.96 -13.12
N ALA A 65 9.54 -12.62 -11.89
CA ALA A 65 9.29 -11.28 -11.38
C ALA A 65 10.05 -10.18 -12.16
N HIS A 66 11.20 -10.47 -12.79
CA HIS A 66 11.87 -9.53 -13.69
C HIS A 66 11.28 -9.56 -15.10
N VAL A 67 10.91 -10.76 -15.57
CA VAL A 67 10.33 -10.95 -16.91
C VAL A 67 8.94 -10.34 -17.00
N HIS A 68 8.12 -10.40 -15.95
CA HIS A 68 6.73 -9.96 -15.96
C HIS A 68 6.53 -8.49 -16.37
N PRO A 69 7.15 -7.48 -15.73
CA PRO A 69 7.01 -6.09 -16.15
C PRO A 69 7.51 -5.83 -17.58
N ALA A 70 8.62 -6.48 -17.98
CA ALA A 70 9.14 -6.39 -19.34
C ALA A 70 8.21 -7.04 -20.37
N LEU A 71 7.59 -8.17 -20.02
CA LEU A 71 6.64 -8.89 -20.85
C LEU A 71 5.37 -8.06 -21.05
N LEU A 72 4.80 -7.48 -19.99
CA LEU A 72 3.64 -6.60 -20.11
C LEU A 72 3.93 -5.40 -21.02
N LEU A 73 5.10 -4.77 -20.84
CA LEU A 73 5.51 -3.63 -21.66
C LEU A 73 5.74 -4.04 -23.12
N ALA A 74 6.37 -5.20 -23.37
CA ALA A 74 6.58 -5.73 -24.71
C ALA A 74 5.25 -6.07 -25.41
N LEU A 75 4.32 -6.74 -24.70
CA LEU A 75 2.98 -7.04 -25.22
C LEU A 75 2.22 -5.75 -25.57
N TYR A 76 2.28 -4.74 -24.69
CA TYR A 76 1.68 -3.43 -24.95
C TYR A 76 2.31 -2.76 -26.19
N ALA A 77 3.64 -2.74 -26.28
CA ALA A 77 4.35 -2.13 -27.41
C ALA A 77 4.05 -2.81 -28.75
N LEU A 78 3.96 -4.15 -28.78
CA LEU A 78 3.60 -4.90 -29.98
C LEU A 78 2.17 -4.62 -30.46
N ARG A 79 1.27 -4.28 -29.53
CA ARG A 79 -0.14 -3.99 -29.81
C ARG A 79 -0.43 -2.49 -29.96
N PHE A 80 0.57 -1.64 -29.73
CA PHE A 80 0.42 -0.20 -29.80
C PHE A 80 -0.13 0.31 -31.15
N PRO A 81 0.27 -0.23 -32.32
CA PRO A 81 -0.35 0.14 -33.59
C PRO A 81 -1.86 -0.12 -33.65
N SER A 82 -2.31 -1.26 -33.13
CA SER A 82 -3.74 -1.61 -33.05
C SER A 82 -4.49 -0.72 -32.06
N MET A 83 -3.85 -0.40 -30.93
CA MET A 83 -4.38 0.52 -29.91
C MET A 83 -4.64 1.93 -30.48
N MET A 84 -3.77 2.39 -31.39
CA MET A 84 -3.95 3.68 -32.08
C MET A 84 -5.06 3.65 -33.13
N ALA A 85 -5.34 2.49 -33.72
CA ALA A 85 -6.36 2.35 -34.76
C ALA A 85 -7.78 2.21 -34.17
N ASP A 86 -7.93 1.38 -33.13
CA ASP A 86 -9.21 1.17 -32.42
C ASP A 86 -8.94 0.92 -30.92
N PRO A 87 -8.89 1.99 -30.10
CA PRO A 87 -8.50 1.88 -28.69
C PRO A 87 -9.49 1.08 -27.87
N VAL A 88 -10.81 1.18 -28.11
CA VAL A 88 -11.82 0.49 -27.30
C VAL A 88 -11.75 -1.01 -27.50
N SER A 89 -11.71 -1.45 -28.76
CA SER A 89 -11.64 -2.88 -29.09
C SER A 89 -10.35 -3.53 -28.60
N GLU A 90 -9.21 -2.84 -28.77
CA GLU A 90 -7.92 -3.34 -28.30
C GLU A 90 -7.86 -3.39 -26.77
N MET A 91 -8.36 -2.36 -26.07
CA MET A 91 -8.43 -2.36 -24.60
C MET A 91 -9.30 -3.49 -24.07
N ILE A 92 -10.49 -3.74 -24.65
CA ILE A 92 -11.35 -4.87 -24.26
C ILE A 92 -10.62 -6.20 -24.44
N THR A 93 -9.89 -6.35 -25.55
CA THR A 93 -9.14 -7.57 -25.87
C THR A 93 -7.96 -7.79 -24.91
N GLN A 94 -7.30 -6.71 -24.47
CA GLN A 94 -6.14 -6.78 -23.58
C GLN A 94 -6.48 -6.99 -22.11
N VAL A 95 -7.64 -6.55 -21.64
CA VAL A 95 -8.09 -6.73 -20.25
C VAL A 95 -7.98 -8.19 -19.77
N PRO A 96 -8.57 -9.21 -20.44
CA PRO A 96 -8.48 -10.59 -19.98
C PRO A 96 -7.04 -11.12 -20.02
N LEU A 97 -6.24 -10.72 -21.02
CA LEU A 97 -4.83 -11.09 -21.12
C LEU A 97 -4.03 -10.53 -19.94
N LEU A 98 -4.23 -9.26 -19.61
CA LEU A 98 -3.61 -8.61 -18.46
C LEU A 98 -4.07 -9.27 -17.16
N ALA A 99 -5.35 -9.55 -17.00
CA ALA A 99 -5.90 -10.22 -15.82
C ALA A 99 -5.24 -11.60 -15.60
N VAL A 100 -5.12 -12.41 -16.65
CA VAL A 100 -4.43 -13.70 -16.58
C VAL A 100 -2.95 -13.50 -16.23
N ALA A 101 -2.26 -12.55 -16.86
CA ALA A 101 -0.85 -12.27 -16.57
C ALA A 101 -0.63 -11.83 -15.11
N GLN A 102 -1.55 -11.02 -14.57
CA GLN A 102 -1.54 -10.60 -13.17
C GLN A 102 -1.81 -11.77 -12.22
N VAL A 103 -2.81 -12.61 -12.51
CA VAL A 103 -3.09 -13.83 -11.72
C VAL A 103 -1.89 -14.76 -11.69
N VAL A 104 -1.27 -15.02 -12.85
CA VAL A 104 -0.05 -15.83 -12.93
C VAL A 104 1.04 -15.21 -12.05
N TYR A 105 1.30 -13.90 -12.19
CA TYR A 105 2.32 -13.20 -11.40
C TYR A 105 2.08 -13.31 -9.89
N VAL A 106 0.88 -13.02 -9.41
CA VAL A 106 0.62 -13.04 -7.96
C VAL A 106 0.65 -14.46 -7.38
N VAL A 107 0.21 -15.47 -8.14
CA VAL A 107 0.23 -16.87 -7.70
C VAL A 107 1.65 -17.44 -7.68
N THR A 108 2.50 -17.09 -8.65
CA THR A 108 3.85 -17.65 -8.78
C THR A 108 4.90 -16.89 -7.98
N CYS A 109 4.77 -15.57 -7.85
CA CYS A 109 5.85 -14.73 -7.30
C CYS A 109 5.57 -14.22 -5.88
N LEU A 110 4.32 -14.10 -5.46
CA LEU A 110 3.96 -13.41 -4.23
C LEU A 110 3.38 -14.37 -3.18
N PRO A 111 3.69 -14.15 -1.88
CA PRO A 111 3.02 -14.85 -0.80
C PRO A 111 1.57 -14.36 -0.69
N ALA A 112 0.61 -15.28 -0.59
CA ALA A 112 -0.77 -14.92 -0.30
C ALA A 112 -0.87 -14.42 1.15
N LYS A 113 -1.77 -13.46 1.41
CA LYS A 113 -1.99 -13.01 2.79
C LYS A 113 -2.35 -14.19 3.71
N GLY A 114 -1.54 -14.41 4.75
CA GLY A 114 -1.76 -15.46 5.74
C GLY A 114 -1.08 -16.80 5.45
N THR A 115 -0.34 -16.96 4.34
CA THR A 115 0.50 -18.15 4.12
C THR A 115 1.84 -17.98 4.84
N ILE A 116 2.19 -18.93 5.73
CA ILE A 116 3.50 -18.99 6.35
C ILE A 116 4.45 -19.65 5.35
N VAL A 117 5.32 -18.86 4.72
CA VAL A 117 6.42 -19.40 3.90
C VAL A 117 7.43 -20.02 4.86
N THR A 118 7.43 -21.35 4.95
CA THR A 118 8.46 -22.08 5.69
C THR A 118 9.69 -22.14 4.79
N SER A 119 10.67 -21.27 5.02
CA SER A 119 11.98 -21.39 4.39
C SER A 119 12.64 -22.67 4.91
N THR A 120 12.43 -23.78 4.22
CA THR A 120 13.22 -24.99 4.44
C THR A 120 14.61 -24.73 3.88
N VAL A 121 15.53 -24.31 4.73
CA VAL A 121 16.95 -24.52 4.47
C VAL A 121 17.13 -26.02 4.34
N THR A 122 17.46 -26.47 3.14
CA THR A 122 17.84 -27.85 2.82
C THR A 122 19.08 -28.24 3.61
N ALA A 123 18.85 -28.90 4.75
CA ALA A 123 19.80 -29.81 5.37
C ALA A 123 19.10 -31.17 5.43
N ALA A 124 19.17 -31.91 4.32
CA ALA A 124 18.76 -33.30 4.26
C ALA A 124 19.63 -34.02 3.22
N GLY A 125 20.63 -34.70 3.74
CA GLY A 125 21.49 -35.63 3.03
C GLY A 125 22.17 -36.49 4.07
N GLU A 126 21.40 -37.38 4.71
CA GLU A 126 21.77 -38.78 4.94
C GLU A 126 20.67 -39.49 5.72
N GLY A 127 20.31 -40.68 5.22
CA GLY A 127 19.19 -41.47 5.69
C GLY A 127 19.50 -42.24 6.98
N GLY A 128 18.43 -42.66 7.64
CA GLY A 128 18.47 -43.56 8.77
C GLY A 128 17.06 -44.02 9.11
N VAL A 129 16.85 -45.31 8.93
CA VAL A 129 15.61 -46.10 9.10
C VAL A 129 15.38 -46.39 10.60
N GLU A 130 14.19 -46.92 10.94
CA GLU A 130 13.68 -47.39 12.24
C GLU A 130 13.22 -46.28 13.21
N GLY A 131 12.00 -46.28 13.76
CA GLY A 131 11.21 -47.40 14.25
C GLY A 131 11.22 -47.33 15.79
N THR A 132 10.02 -47.32 16.39
CA THR A 132 9.70 -47.66 17.80
C THR A 132 9.01 -46.56 18.61
N GLU A 133 7.72 -46.82 18.82
CA GLU A 133 6.81 -46.29 19.82
C GLU A 133 7.28 -46.64 21.25
N ARG A 134 7.43 -45.67 22.16
CA ARG A 134 7.30 -45.90 23.62
C ARG A 134 6.75 -44.67 24.38
N ARG A 135 5.95 -45.03 25.37
CA ARG A 135 5.07 -44.27 26.25
C ARG A 135 5.83 -43.56 27.38
N ALA A 136 5.19 -42.52 27.91
CA ALA A 136 5.58 -41.59 28.98
C ALA A 136 6.14 -42.18 30.28
N VAL A 137 6.99 -41.43 30.98
CA VAL A 137 7.12 -41.41 32.46
C VAL A 137 7.50 -40.02 32.97
N SER A 138 6.81 -39.63 34.05
CA SER A 138 6.94 -38.47 34.93
C SER A 138 8.20 -38.52 35.83
N GLY A 139 8.75 -37.36 36.21
CA GLY A 139 9.76 -37.27 37.28
C GLY A 139 10.05 -35.82 37.68
N THR A 140 9.84 -35.51 38.95
CA THR A 140 9.94 -34.20 39.62
C THR A 140 11.23 -34.03 40.45
N HIS A 141 11.58 -32.76 40.71
CA HIS A 141 12.39 -32.16 41.79
C HIS A 141 13.96 -32.17 41.78
N GLY A 142 14.54 -30.97 41.94
CA GLY A 142 15.87 -30.73 42.59
C GLY A 142 16.66 -29.50 42.10
N PRO A 143 17.36 -28.70 42.94
CA PRO A 143 17.44 -27.23 42.77
C PRO A 143 18.82 -26.62 42.43
N ALA A 144 18.77 -25.30 42.15
CA ALA A 144 19.80 -24.25 42.30
C ALA A 144 21.08 -24.29 41.46
N GLY A 145 21.21 -23.30 40.56
CA GLY A 145 22.45 -22.95 39.85
C GLY A 145 22.37 -21.54 39.27
N THR A 146 23.34 -20.72 39.64
CA THR A 146 23.51 -19.27 39.44
C THR A 146 23.46 -18.76 38.00
N GLY A 147 22.94 -17.54 37.84
CA GLY A 147 22.63 -16.94 36.55
C GLY A 147 23.80 -16.34 35.77
N VAL A 148 23.58 -16.24 34.45
CA VAL A 148 24.08 -15.16 33.59
C VAL A 148 22.95 -14.87 32.59
N VAL A 149 22.23 -13.77 32.79
CA VAL A 149 21.21 -13.27 31.87
C VAL A 149 21.92 -12.58 30.71
N LYS A 150 22.00 -13.22 29.54
CA LYS A 150 22.46 -12.58 28.30
C LYS A 150 21.26 -11.98 27.57
N SER A 151 21.35 -10.66 27.35
CA SER A 151 20.34 -9.78 26.75
C SER A 151 19.86 -10.24 25.37
N GLY A 152 18.58 -10.63 25.31
CA GLY A 152 17.55 -9.98 24.49
C GLY A 152 17.77 -9.82 22.98
N LYS A 153 17.67 -10.90 22.19
CA LYS A 153 17.20 -10.80 20.80
C LYS A 153 15.69 -11.04 20.81
N VAL A 154 14.91 -9.95 20.89
CA VAL A 154 13.44 -9.98 20.87
C VAL A 154 12.97 -10.36 19.46
N GLY A 155 13.04 -11.65 19.14
CA GLY A 155 12.37 -12.21 17.99
C GLY A 155 10.88 -12.21 18.26
N TYR A 156 10.13 -11.38 17.54
CA TYR A 156 8.67 -11.38 17.57
C TYR A 156 8.15 -12.65 16.88
N ARG A 157 8.26 -13.80 17.55
CA ARG A 157 7.65 -15.07 17.10
C ARG A 157 6.18 -15.06 17.50
N ARG A 158 5.35 -14.37 16.73
CA ARG A 158 3.89 -14.42 16.90
C ARG A 158 3.43 -15.84 16.58
N LYS A 159 3.12 -16.62 17.62
CA LYS A 159 2.49 -17.94 17.52
C LYS A 159 1.01 -17.72 17.19
N HIS A 160 0.67 -17.61 15.91
CA HIS A 160 -0.73 -17.62 15.50
C HIS A 160 -1.21 -19.08 15.46
N HIS A 161 -2.12 -19.43 16.36
CA HIS A 161 -2.94 -20.64 16.25
C HIS A 161 -3.96 -20.39 15.13
N GLY A 162 -3.61 -20.81 13.91
CA GLY A 162 -4.49 -20.81 12.76
C GLY A 162 -4.43 -22.20 12.16
N HIS A 163 -5.59 -22.85 12.06
CA HIS A 163 -5.80 -24.18 11.48
C HIS A 163 -5.07 -24.29 10.14
N GLY A 164 -3.94 -25.03 10.12
CA GLY A 164 -3.13 -25.23 8.93
C GLY A 164 -3.90 -26.04 7.89
N LYS A 165 -4.53 -25.35 6.94
CA LYS A 165 -4.99 -25.93 5.67
C LYS A 165 -3.85 -25.66 4.68
N GLY A 166 -3.26 -26.74 4.16
CA GLY A 166 -1.99 -26.71 3.42
C GLY A 166 -1.90 -25.60 2.37
N ASP A 167 -0.70 -25.03 2.24
CA ASP A 167 -0.30 -24.03 1.24
C ASP A 167 -0.31 -24.64 -0.17
N GLY A 168 -1.50 -24.97 -0.66
CA GLY A 168 -1.73 -25.52 -1.98
C GLY A 168 -1.91 -24.41 -3.00
N ILE A 169 -1.50 -24.66 -4.24
CA ILE A 169 -1.70 -23.71 -5.35
C ILE A 169 -3.17 -23.31 -5.52
N GLY A 170 -4.11 -24.18 -5.14
CA GLY A 170 -5.54 -23.89 -5.13
C GLY A 170 -5.96 -22.79 -4.16
N SER A 171 -5.37 -22.69 -2.96
CA SER A 171 -5.72 -21.60 -2.03
C SER A 171 -5.16 -20.27 -2.50
N ARG A 172 -3.97 -20.27 -3.12
CA ARG A 172 -3.37 -19.10 -3.78
C ARG A 172 -4.21 -18.65 -4.97
N LEU A 173 -4.68 -19.59 -5.79
CA LEU A 173 -5.59 -19.28 -6.90
C LEU A 173 -6.90 -18.68 -6.40
N THR A 174 -7.51 -19.25 -5.37
CA THR A 174 -8.73 -18.67 -4.78
C THR A 174 -8.47 -17.25 -4.26
N ALA A 175 -7.36 -17.02 -3.57
CA ALA A 175 -6.98 -15.68 -3.11
C ALA A 175 -6.76 -14.71 -4.29
N ALA A 176 -6.15 -15.17 -5.39
CA ALA A 176 -5.94 -14.38 -6.60
C ALA A 176 -7.25 -14.05 -7.32
N LEU A 177 -8.21 -14.98 -7.39
CA LEU A 177 -9.52 -14.73 -7.98
C LEU A 177 -10.35 -13.77 -7.13
N LEU A 178 -10.26 -13.88 -5.80
CA LEU A 178 -10.90 -12.93 -4.89
C LEU A 178 -10.27 -11.53 -5.00
N SER A 179 -8.94 -11.42 -5.08
CA SER A 179 -8.26 -10.14 -5.26
C SER A 179 -8.55 -9.52 -6.62
N LEU A 180 -8.63 -10.32 -7.68
CA LEU A 180 -9.01 -9.89 -9.02
C LEU A 180 -10.45 -9.38 -9.05
N THR A 181 -11.38 -10.12 -8.44
CA THR A 181 -12.80 -9.70 -8.33
C THR A 181 -12.90 -8.38 -7.59
N LEU A 182 -12.17 -8.23 -6.47
CA LEU A 182 -12.15 -6.99 -5.71
C LEU A 182 -11.50 -5.83 -6.49
N THR A 183 -10.49 -6.12 -7.30
CA THR A 183 -9.85 -5.15 -8.19
C THR A 183 -10.86 -4.58 -9.19
N PHE A 184 -11.64 -5.44 -9.85
CA PHE A 184 -12.66 -4.99 -10.78
C PHE A 184 -13.82 -4.27 -10.07
N LEU A 185 -14.26 -4.78 -8.92
CA LEU A 185 -15.44 -4.27 -8.22
C LEU A 185 -15.19 -2.95 -7.47
N LEU A 186 -14.00 -2.77 -6.90
CA LEU A 186 -13.65 -1.57 -6.11
C LEU A 186 -12.57 -0.72 -6.79
N GLY A 187 -11.51 -1.34 -7.31
CA GLY A 187 -10.39 -0.61 -7.91
C GLY A 187 -10.79 0.15 -9.18
N THR A 188 -11.51 -0.51 -10.09
CA THR A 188 -11.96 0.10 -11.35
C THR A 188 -12.88 1.32 -11.14
N PRO A 189 -13.96 1.28 -10.33
CA PRO A 189 -14.80 2.46 -10.15
C PRO A 189 -14.06 3.60 -9.43
N VAL A 190 -13.22 3.29 -8.44
CA VAL A 190 -12.42 4.32 -7.74
C VAL A 190 -11.48 5.04 -8.73
N LEU A 191 -10.75 4.29 -9.56
CA LEU A 191 -9.87 4.90 -10.57
C LEU A 191 -10.64 5.60 -11.69
N ALA A 192 -11.82 5.10 -12.09
CA ALA A 192 -12.65 5.78 -13.07
C ALA A 192 -13.14 7.13 -12.54
N ILE A 193 -13.59 7.19 -11.29
CA ILE A 193 -13.97 8.44 -10.62
C ILE A 193 -12.76 9.39 -10.53
N LEU A 194 -11.58 8.89 -10.18
CA LEU A 194 -10.36 9.71 -10.15
C LEU A 194 -9.97 10.25 -11.54
N LEU A 195 -10.04 9.43 -12.59
CA LEU A 195 -9.78 9.88 -13.96
C LEU A 195 -10.75 10.99 -14.37
N VAL A 196 -12.03 10.84 -14.04
CA VAL A 196 -13.05 11.88 -14.24
C VAL A 196 -12.72 13.16 -13.48
N LEU A 197 -12.37 13.05 -12.19
CA LEU A 197 -12.02 14.19 -11.34
C LEU A 197 -10.81 14.95 -11.87
N PHE A 198 -9.86 14.24 -12.50
CA PHE A 198 -8.71 14.82 -13.19
C PHE A 198 -8.98 15.28 -14.63
N GLY A 199 -10.25 15.33 -15.05
CA GLY A 199 -10.65 15.88 -16.35
C GLY A 199 -10.94 14.85 -17.44
N GLY A 200 -11.01 13.57 -17.11
CA GLY A 200 -11.44 12.51 -18.02
C GLY A 200 -12.92 12.65 -18.43
N PRO A 201 -13.30 12.18 -19.63
CA PRO A 201 -14.66 12.29 -20.14
C PRO A 201 -15.63 11.40 -19.34
N LEU A 202 -16.73 12.02 -18.90
CA LEU A 202 -17.81 11.38 -18.14
C LEU A 202 -18.88 10.74 -19.02
N THR A 203 -19.37 11.48 -20.02
CA THR A 203 -20.61 11.15 -20.76
C THR A 203 -20.39 10.85 -22.24
N THR A 204 -19.36 11.44 -22.87
CA THR A 204 -19.11 11.30 -24.31
C THR A 204 -18.25 10.07 -24.68
N HIS A 205 -17.34 9.66 -23.81
CA HIS A 205 -16.40 8.54 -24.07
C HIS A 205 -16.25 7.63 -22.85
N SER A 206 -17.36 7.23 -22.23
CA SER A 206 -17.35 6.40 -21.01
C SER A 206 -16.63 5.05 -21.15
N PRO A 207 -16.63 4.34 -22.31
CA PRO A 207 -15.87 3.09 -22.45
C PRO A 207 -14.36 3.32 -22.30
N HIS A 208 -13.82 4.40 -22.85
CA HIS A 208 -12.40 4.74 -22.77
C HIS A 208 -11.96 4.94 -21.31
N THR A 209 -12.74 5.71 -20.56
CA THR A 209 -12.45 5.99 -19.14
C THR A 209 -12.51 4.73 -18.28
N ILE A 210 -13.57 3.92 -18.45
CA ILE A 210 -13.76 2.69 -17.67
C ILE A 210 -12.68 1.66 -18.00
N LEU A 211 -12.38 1.45 -19.29
CA LEU A 211 -11.35 0.51 -19.71
C LEU A 211 -9.94 0.99 -19.32
N CYS A 212 -9.69 2.30 -19.29
CA CYS A 212 -8.43 2.85 -18.81
C CYS A 212 -8.28 2.60 -17.31
N ALA A 213 -9.32 2.91 -16.53
CA ALA A 213 -9.37 2.62 -15.10
C ALA A 213 -9.20 1.13 -14.81
N MET A 214 -9.74 0.26 -15.66
CA MET A 214 -9.64 -1.19 -15.53
C MET A 214 -8.20 -1.69 -15.70
N HIS A 215 -7.47 -1.21 -16.71
CA HIS A 215 -6.05 -1.53 -16.87
C HIS A 215 -5.21 -1.00 -15.70
N MET A 216 -5.46 0.24 -15.29
CA MET A 216 -4.75 0.83 -14.15
C MET A 216 -5.05 0.11 -12.83
N SER A 217 -6.28 -0.38 -12.63
CA SER A 217 -6.64 -1.14 -11.44
C SER A 217 -5.94 -2.50 -11.42
N LEU A 218 -5.85 -3.18 -12.57
CA LEU A 218 -5.11 -4.43 -12.72
C LEU A 218 -3.61 -4.27 -12.44
N LEU A 219 -2.98 -3.21 -12.95
CA LEU A 219 -1.56 -2.93 -12.72
C LEU A 219 -1.26 -2.53 -11.28
N SER A 220 -2.10 -1.67 -10.67
CA SER A 220 -1.83 -1.10 -9.34
C SER A 220 -2.39 -1.92 -8.17
N SER A 221 -3.62 -2.39 -8.28
CA SER A 221 -4.40 -2.85 -7.13
C SER A 221 -4.40 -4.37 -6.95
N THR A 222 -4.26 -5.16 -8.02
CA THR A 222 -4.36 -6.63 -7.93
C THR A 222 -3.30 -7.24 -7.00
N ALA A 223 -2.03 -6.88 -7.19
CA ALA A 223 -0.95 -7.37 -6.35
C ALA A 223 -1.02 -6.81 -4.92
N LEU A 224 -1.45 -5.55 -4.74
CA LEU A 224 -1.68 -4.95 -3.41
C LEU A 224 -2.75 -5.72 -2.63
N ILE A 225 -3.92 -5.96 -3.24
CA ILE A 225 -5.03 -6.66 -2.61
C ILE A 225 -4.65 -8.12 -2.32
N TYR A 226 -3.90 -8.78 -3.20
CA TYR A 226 -3.49 -10.17 -2.99
C TYR A 226 -2.57 -10.35 -1.77
N VAL A 227 -1.56 -9.49 -1.63
CA VAL A 227 -0.57 -9.63 -0.54
C VAL A 227 -1.06 -9.00 0.76
N TYR A 228 -1.67 -7.81 0.67
CA TYR A 228 -2.05 -7.03 1.84
C TYR A 228 -3.51 -7.26 2.26
N GLY A 229 -4.35 -7.80 1.38
CA GLY A 229 -5.78 -7.93 1.61
C GLY A 229 -6.46 -6.58 1.81
N VAL A 230 -7.59 -6.58 2.49
CA VAL A 230 -8.42 -5.39 2.75
C VAL A 230 -8.23 -4.88 4.18
N ASP A 231 -6.98 -4.72 4.63
CA ASP A 231 -6.68 -4.21 5.98
C ASP A 231 -6.54 -2.69 5.99
N GLY A 232 -7.48 -1.99 6.61
CA GLY A 232 -7.47 -0.52 6.66
C GLY A 232 -6.21 0.09 7.27
N ALA A 233 -5.51 -0.61 8.18
CA ALA A 233 -4.24 -0.11 8.70
C ALA A 233 -3.15 -0.09 7.62
N VAL A 234 -3.06 -1.16 6.82
CA VAL A 234 -2.09 -1.27 5.73
C VAL A 234 -2.42 -0.29 4.61
N TRP A 235 -3.69 -0.15 4.23
CA TRP A 235 -4.10 0.79 3.20
C TRP A 235 -3.81 2.26 3.59
N LYS A 236 -3.95 2.62 4.86
CA LYS A 236 -3.52 3.95 5.34
C LYS A 236 -2.02 4.19 5.12
N GLU A 237 -1.17 3.18 5.40
CA GLU A 237 0.28 3.30 5.14
C GLU A 237 0.60 3.39 3.64
N VAL A 238 -0.15 2.67 2.80
CA VAL A 238 0.00 2.70 1.34
C VAL A 238 -0.28 4.11 0.81
N TYR A 239 -1.38 4.75 1.24
CA TYR A 239 -1.72 6.12 0.84
C TYR A 239 -0.85 7.19 1.50
N ALA A 240 -0.32 6.94 2.70
CA ALA A 240 0.59 7.84 3.39
C ALA A 240 2.05 7.75 2.90
N PHE A 241 2.33 6.96 1.86
CA PHE A 241 3.69 6.70 1.36
C PHE A 241 4.67 6.20 2.45
N ALA A 242 4.14 5.56 3.50
CA ALA A 242 4.91 5.14 4.68
C ALA A 242 5.36 3.67 4.61
N ARG A 243 5.02 2.96 3.52
CA ARG A 243 5.42 1.56 3.32
C ARG A 243 6.91 1.48 2.94
N PRO A 244 7.60 0.40 3.36
CA PRO A 244 8.90 0.09 2.81
C PRO A 244 8.75 -0.18 1.31
N ALA A 245 9.70 0.30 0.50
CA ALA A 245 9.65 0.07 -0.93
C ALA A 245 9.78 -1.44 -1.24
N ASP A 246 8.78 -1.96 -1.93
CA ASP A 246 8.72 -3.32 -2.45
C ASP A 246 8.23 -3.28 -3.91
N ALA A 247 8.32 -4.42 -4.61
CA ALA A 247 7.91 -4.50 -6.02
C ALA A 247 6.42 -4.15 -6.22
N VAL A 248 5.58 -4.49 -5.25
CA VAL A 248 4.12 -4.37 -5.32
C VAL A 248 3.69 -2.91 -5.18
N TRP A 249 4.12 -2.25 -4.12
CA TRP A 249 3.87 -0.83 -3.87
C TRP A 249 4.60 0.05 -4.89
N GLY A 250 5.83 -0.32 -5.27
CA GLY A 250 6.58 0.34 -6.34
C GLY A 250 5.87 0.30 -7.69
N GLY A 251 5.31 -0.86 -8.07
CA GLY A 251 4.50 -1.00 -9.27
C GLY A 251 3.22 -0.17 -9.22
N ALA A 252 2.53 -0.15 -8.07
CA ALA A 252 1.31 0.64 -7.88
C ALA A 252 1.57 2.15 -7.97
N LEU A 253 2.59 2.64 -7.25
CA LEU A 253 3.00 4.03 -7.29
C LEU A 253 3.50 4.43 -8.68
N GLY A 254 4.30 3.56 -9.31
CA GLY A 254 4.78 3.73 -10.67
C GLY A 254 3.64 3.84 -11.68
N THR A 255 2.58 3.03 -11.55
CA THR A 255 1.38 3.11 -12.40
C THR A 255 0.72 4.49 -12.28
N GLY A 256 0.55 4.99 -11.05
CA GLY A 256 -0.08 6.29 -10.80
C GLY A 256 0.75 7.47 -11.33
N VAL A 257 2.05 7.51 -10.98
CA VAL A 257 2.97 8.56 -11.45
C VAL A 257 3.13 8.51 -12.96
N GLY A 258 3.26 7.31 -13.52
CA GLY A 258 3.36 7.09 -14.97
C GLY A 258 2.10 7.56 -15.70
N ALA A 259 0.90 7.22 -15.20
CA ALA A 259 -0.36 7.69 -15.75
C ALA A 259 -0.49 9.22 -15.71
N TRP A 260 -0.05 9.83 -14.60
CA TRP A 260 -0.03 11.29 -14.45
C TRP A 260 0.92 11.96 -15.45
N LEU A 261 2.15 11.45 -15.61
CA LEU A 261 3.08 11.93 -16.64
C LEU A 261 2.54 11.69 -18.06
N GLY A 262 1.83 10.57 -18.27
CA GLY A 262 1.14 10.25 -19.51
C GLY A 262 -0.02 11.18 -19.85
N ALA A 263 -0.52 11.97 -18.89
CA ALA A 263 -1.51 13.01 -19.15
C ALA A 263 -0.89 14.30 -19.73
N ILE A 264 0.42 14.55 -19.50
CA ILE A 264 1.11 15.78 -19.94
C ILE A 264 1.05 15.99 -21.46
N PRO A 265 1.20 14.96 -22.31
CA PRO A 265 1.08 15.15 -23.75
C PRO A 265 -0.33 15.59 -24.18
N ILE A 266 -1.42 15.23 -23.48
CA ILE A 266 -2.78 15.44 -23.97
C ILE A 266 -3.06 16.90 -24.36
N PRO A 267 -2.77 17.92 -23.52
CA PRO A 267 -3.07 19.31 -23.84
C PRO A 267 -2.20 19.92 -24.95
N LEU A 268 -1.08 19.29 -25.30
CA LEU A 268 -0.16 19.76 -26.34
C LEU A 268 -0.69 19.46 -27.76
N ASP A 269 -1.76 18.66 -27.84
CA ASP A 269 -2.52 18.21 -29.01
C ASP A 269 -1.81 18.41 -30.36
N TRP A 270 -0.85 17.52 -30.69
CA TRP A 270 -0.15 17.53 -31.97
C TRP A 270 -0.97 16.85 -33.09
N ASP A 271 -2.28 16.67 -32.89
CA ASP A 271 -3.20 15.97 -33.80
C ASP A 271 -2.68 14.57 -34.20
N ARG A 272 -2.03 13.87 -33.27
CA ARG A 272 -1.49 12.53 -33.51
C ARG A 272 -2.33 11.44 -32.86
N PRO A 273 -2.53 10.29 -33.55
CA PRO A 273 -3.37 9.21 -33.02
C PRO A 273 -2.82 8.62 -31.70
N TRP A 274 -1.50 8.66 -31.48
CA TRP A 274 -0.89 8.20 -30.22
C TRP A 274 -1.20 9.11 -29.02
N GLN A 275 -1.60 10.36 -29.27
CA GLN A 275 -1.85 11.39 -28.26
C GLN A 275 -3.31 11.41 -27.78
N ALA A 276 -4.19 10.68 -28.47
CA ALA A 276 -5.61 10.61 -28.15
C ALA A 276 -5.85 10.00 -26.76
N TYR A 277 -6.82 10.56 -26.03
CA TYR A 277 -7.28 9.99 -24.76
C TYR A 277 -7.89 8.60 -24.99
N PRO A 278 -7.54 7.55 -24.21
CA PRO A 278 -6.69 7.51 -23.02
C PRO A 278 -5.30 6.89 -23.28
N ILE A 279 -4.83 6.86 -24.53
CA ILE A 279 -3.67 6.08 -24.99
C ILE A 279 -2.40 6.50 -24.27
N THR A 280 -2.15 7.80 -24.13
CA THR A 280 -0.94 8.32 -23.47
C THR A 280 -0.92 8.03 -21.97
N ILE A 281 -2.08 8.10 -21.31
CA ILE A 281 -2.24 7.75 -19.89
C ILE A 281 -1.94 6.27 -19.69
N LEU A 282 -2.49 5.39 -20.54
CA LEU A 282 -2.18 3.97 -20.51
C LEU A 282 -0.69 3.70 -20.76
N THR A 283 -0.11 4.33 -21.77
CA THR A 283 1.32 4.19 -22.10
C THR A 283 2.17 4.54 -20.87
N GLY A 284 1.88 5.69 -20.25
CA GLY A 284 2.51 6.11 -19.02
C GLY A 284 2.31 5.12 -17.87
N ALA A 285 1.10 4.59 -17.70
CA ALA A 285 0.78 3.61 -16.66
C ALA A 285 1.58 2.30 -16.80
N TYR A 286 1.69 1.75 -18.02
CA TYR A 286 2.46 0.53 -18.28
C TYR A 286 3.97 0.74 -18.10
N ILE A 287 4.51 1.84 -18.64
CA ILE A 287 5.93 2.21 -18.44
C ILE A 287 6.21 2.42 -16.96
N GLY A 288 5.34 3.18 -16.29
CA GLY A 288 5.45 3.48 -14.86
C GLY A 288 5.39 2.24 -13.98
N PHE A 289 4.49 1.30 -14.27
CA PHE A 289 4.44 0.01 -13.58
C PHE A 289 5.75 -0.77 -13.76
N ALA A 290 6.26 -0.86 -14.99
CA ALA A 290 7.49 -1.59 -15.28
C ALA A 290 8.70 -0.97 -14.56
N VAL A 291 8.86 0.35 -14.68
CA VAL A 291 9.95 1.09 -14.02
C VAL A 291 9.82 1.02 -12.50
N GLY A 292 8.64 1.30 -11.95
CA GLY A 292 8.40 1.31 -10.51
C GLY A 292 8.61 -0.06 -9.86
N SER A 293 8.08 -1.12 -10.47
CA SER A 293 8.26 -2.50 -9.96
C SER A 293 9.72 -2.98 -10.04
N LEU A 294 10.50 -2.54 -11.03
CA LEU A 294 11.91 -2.89 -11.15
C LEU A 294 12.80 -2.07 -10.21
N ILE A 295 12.58 -0.75 -10.14
CA ILE A 295 13.35 0.17 -9.28
C ILE A 295 13.18 -0.19 -7.80
N SER A 296 11.95 -0.48 -7.36
CA SER A 296 11.70 -0.84 -5.95
C SER A 296 12.28 -2.20 -5.54
N ARG A 297 12.77 -3.01 -6.48
CA ARG A 297 13.48 -4.28 -6.22
C ARG A 297 15.00 -4.11 -6.15
N THR A 298 15.53 -2.96 -6.56
CA THR A 298 16.96 -2.71 -6.47
C THR A 298 17.40 -2.62 -5.00
N PRO A 299 18.61 -3.09 -4.64
CA PRO A 299 19.09 -3.08 -3.24
C PRO A 299 19.20 -1.66 -2.66
N LEU A 300 19.19 -0.64 -3.52
CA LEU A 300 19.25 0.76 -3.12
C LEU A 300 17.96 1.26 -2.49
N LEU A 301 16.80 0.70 -2.88
CA LEU A 301 15.49 1.16 -2.44
C LEU A 301 14.73 0.09 -1.67
N TYR A 302 14.95 -1.19 -1.98
CA TYR A 302 14.25 -2.29 -1.33
C TYR A 302 14.30 -2.19 0.19
N GLY A 303 13.13 -2.20 0.83
CA GLY A 303 13.00 -2.12 2.29
C GLY A 303 13.20 -0.74 2.91
N LYS A 304 13.70 0.26 2.15
CA LYS A 304 13.80 1.63 2.65
C LYS A 304 12.42 2.28 2.70
N ARG A 305 12.21 3.11 3.72
CA ARG A 305 10.97 3.88 3.91
C ARG A 305 11.22 5.33 3.55
N LEU A 306 10.23 5.99 2.97
CA LEU A 306 10.25 7.43 2.79
C LEU A 306 9.98 8.06 4.16
N SER A 307 11.01 8.61 4.80
CA SER A 307 10.87 9.40 6.01
C SER A 307 10.83 10.86 5.62
N PHE A 308 9.66 11.50 5.78
CA PHE A 308 9.54 12.95 5.68
C PHE A 308 9.91 13.56 7.03
N THR A 309 11.17 13.42 7.45
CA THR A 309 11.68 14.19 8.58
C THR A 309 12.05 15.56 8.04
N ALA A 310 11.42 16.62 8.54
CA ALA A 310 11.95 17.98 8.33
C ALA A 310 13.40 17.97 8.84
N PRO A 311 14.36 18.57 8.13
CA PRO A 311 15.72 18.69 8.65
C PRO A 311 15.60 19.37 10.02
N GLU A 312 15.97 18.67 11.08
CA GLU A 312 16.18 19.28 12.38
C GLU A 312 17.25 20.34 12.14
N GLU A 313 16.86 21.62 12.23
CA GLU A 313 17.81 22.72 12.30
C GLU A 313 18.87 22.34 13.33
N GLU A 314 20.13 22.41 12.93
CA GLU A 314 21.30 22.18 13.78
C GLU A 314 21.22 23.09 15.02
N GLN A 315 20.56 22.65 16.09
CA GLN A 315 20.74 23.21 17.43
C GLN A 315 22.01 22.60 18.04
N HIS A 316 23.12 22.78 17.33
CA HIS A 316 24.48 22.67 17.83
C HIS A 316 25.15 24.05 17.81
N GLU A 317 24.40 25.09 18.18
CA GLU A 317 24.98 26.41 18.41
C GLU A 317 24.35 27.07 19.63
N LYS A 318 24.88 26.73 20.81
CA LYS A 318 25.13 27.59 22.00
C LYS A 318 25.45 26.73 23.22
N SER A 319 26.62 26.10 23.15
CA SER A 319 27.36 25.64 24.31
C SER A 319 28.81 26.08 24.10
N ASN A 320 29.04 27.39 24.21
CA ASN A 320 30.34 27.95 24.52
C ASN A 320 30.15 29.30 25.22
#